data_AF-A0A661I538-F1
#
_entry.id   AF-A0A661I538-F1
#
_cell.length_a   1.000
_cell.length_b   1.000
_cell.length_c   1.000
_cell.angle_alpha   90.00
_cell.angle_beta   90.00
_cell.angle_gamma   90.00
#
_symmetry.space_group_name_H-M   'P 1'
#
loop_
_entity.id
_entity.type
_entity.pdbx_description
1 polymer ?
#
loop_
_entity_poly.entity_id
_entity_poly.type
_entity_poly.pdbx_seq_one_letter_code
_entity_poly.pdbx_strand_id
1 'polypeptide(L)'
;MAILIFHAFRRNEILSMKWNWFDFAAKTVTIPAAVAKNSTAHSFNIHSVVLTELDAIREYVFFIPKPDDFVLKFRNGKVMKSLSKPIRIFNENEVNLTAHAFRNLFASYLYNFLDVMS
;
A
#
# COMPACT_ATOMS: atom_id res chain seq x y z
N MET A 1 4.43 3.71 4.35
CA MET A 1 3.74 2.78 5.28
C MET A 1 2.25 3.09 5.39
N ALA A 2 1.86 4.34 5.12
CA ALA A 2 0.48 4.77 4.95
C ALA A 2 -0.31 3.89 3.96
N ILE A 3 0.32 3.37 2.89
CA ILE A 3 -0.33 2.44 1.93
C ILE A 3 -0.93 1.20 2.63
N LEU A 4 -0.26 0.64 3.63
CA LEU A 4 -0.75 -0.52 4.39
C LEU A 4 -1.88 -0.16 5.36
N ILE A 5 -1.77 1.02 5.98
CA ILE A 5 -2.66 1.48 7.05
C ILE A 5 -3.99 1.99 6.47
N PHE A 6 -3.96 2.73 5.36
CA PHE A 6 -5.13 3.46 4.87
C PHE A 6 -5.96 2.74 3.80
N HIS A 7 -5.50 1.59 3.30
CA HIS A 7 -6.14 0.96 2.13
C HIS A 7 -6.40 -0.54 2.31
N ALA A 8 -6.14 -1.12 3.49
CA ALA A 8 -6.43 -2.52 3.80
C ALA A 8 -5.90 -3.56 2.78
N PHE A 9 -4.93 -3.17 1.94
CA PHE A 9 -4.38 -4.02 0.90
C PHE A 9 -3.81 -5.30 1.50
N ARG A 10 -3.96 -6.40 0.77
CA ARG A 10 -3.26 -7.63 1.11
C ARG A 10 -1.77 -7.45 0.83
N ARG A 11 -0.94 -8.16 1.61
CA ARG A 11 0.51 -8.19 1.43
C ARG A 11 0.91 -8.41 -0.04
N ASN A 12 0.29 -9.38 -0.71
CA ASN A 12 0.63 -9.72 -2.10
C ASN A 12 0.28 -8.61 -3.09
N GLU A 13 -0.83 -7.91 -2.85
CA GLU A 13 -1.29 -6.80 -3.69
C GLU A 13 -0.28 -5.65 -3.63
N ILE A 14 0.24 -5.35 -2.43
CA ILE A 14 1.27 -4.32 -2.23
C ILE A 14 2.61 -4.71 -2.84
N LEU A 15 3.07 -5.95 -2.60
CA LEU A 15 4.37 -6.40 -3.10
C LEU A 15 4.39 -6.49 -4.64
N SER A 16 3.23 -6.72 -5.26
CA SER A 16 3.09 -6.80 -6.72
C SER A 16 2.73 -5.45 -7.36
N MET A 17 2.55 -4.41 -6.54
CA MET A 17 2.00 -3.13 -6.96
C MET A 17 2.91 -2.42 -7.96
N LYS A 18 2.31 -1.94 -9.07
CA LYS A 18 3.01 -1.23 -10.15
C LYS A 18 2.53 0.21 -10.29
N TRP A 19 3.35 1.07 -10.87
CA TRP A 19 3.01 2.49 -11.04
C TRP A 19 1.83 2.74 -11.99
N ASN A 20 1.67 1.93 -13.03
CA ASN A 20 0.53 2.03 -13.96
C ASN A 20 -0.81 1.58 -13.37
N TRP A 21 -0.82 1.05 -12.14
CA TRP A 21 -2.07 0.75 -11.44
C TRP A 21 -2.68 1.99 -10.79
N PHE A 22 -1.92 3.08 -10.70
CA PHE A 22 -2.35 4.33 -10.11
C PHE A 22 -2.83 5.29 -11.19
N ASP A 23 -4.05 5.77 -11.02
CA ASP A 23 -4.56 6.97 -11.69
C ASP A 23 -4.42 8.14 -10.72
N PHE A 24 -3.38 8.95 -10.91
CA PHE A 24 -3.11 10.10 -10.04
C PHE A 24 -4.09 11.25 -10.25
N ALA A 25 -4.72 11.35 -11.43
CA ALA A 25 -5.72 12.36 -11.72
C ALA A 25 -7.04 12.02 -11.00
N ALA A 26 -7.49 10.77 -11.13
CA ALA A 26 -8.66 10.26 -10.41
C ALA A 26 -8.39 9.97 -8.93
N LYS A 27 -7.11 9.98 -8.51
CA LYS A 27 -6.64 9.58 -7.17
C LYS A 27 -7.14 8.18 -6.81
N THR A 28 -7.01 7.23 -7.74
CA THR A 28 -7.39 5.84 -7.52
C THR A 28 -6.24 4.90 -7.81
N VAL A 29 -6.28 3.72 -7.19
CA VAL A 29 -5.40 2.61 -7.51
C VAL A 29 -6.23 1.37 -7.79
N THR A 30 -5.95 0.72 -8.92
CA THR A 30 -6.68 -0.46 -9.38
C THR A 30 -5.83 -1.70 -9.25
N ILE A 31 -6.29 -2.66 -8.47
CA ILE A 31 -5.65 -3.97 -8.31
C ILE A 31 -6.20 -4.92 -9.39
N PRO A 32 -5.35 -5.44 -10.30
CA PRO A 32 -5.81 -6.35 -11.34
C PRO A 32 -6.29 -7.70 -10.76
N ALA A 33 -7.25 -8.32 -11.45
CA ALA A 33 -7.77 -9.64 -11.09
C ALA A 33 -6.66 -10.71 -10.94
N ALA A 34 -5.62 -10.66 -11.79
CA ALA A 34 -4.50 -11.60 -11.74
C ALA A 34 -3.70 -11.57 -10.42
N VAL A 35 -3.81 -10.51 -9.65
CA VAL A 35 -3.05 -10.29 -8.40
C VAL A 35 -3.96 -10.46 -7.18
N ALA A 36 -5.25 -10.16 -7.34
CA ALA A 36 -6.25 -10.27 -6.30
C ALA A 36 -6.52 -11.74 -5.91
N LYS A 37 -6.65 -12.03 -4.61
CA LYS A 37 -6.86 -13.39 -4.09
C LYS A 37 -8.14 -14.06 -4.64
N ASN A 38 -9.19 -13.28 -4.89
CA ASN A 38 -10.49 -13.75 -5.39
C ASN A 38 -10.62 -13.62 -6.91
N SER A 39 -9.52 -13.34 -7.62
CA SER A 39 -9.53 -13.11 -9.08
C SER A 39 -10.51 -12.02 -9.52
N THR A 40 -10.82 -11.06 -8.64
CA THR A 40 -11.69 -9.93 -8.94
C THR A 40 -10.88 -8.64 -8.88
N ALA A 41 -10.86 -7.91 -9.99
CA ALA A 41 -10.27 -6.58 -10.01
C ALA A 41 -11.06 -5.64 -9.10
N HIS A 42 -10.36 -4.76 -8.40
CA HIS A 42 -11.00 -3.81 -7.50
C HIS A 42 -10.13 -2.58 -7.33
N SER A 43 -10.77 -1.44 -7.04
CA SER A 43 -10.11 -0.15 -6.98
C SER A 43 -10.36 0.52 -5.64
N PHE A 44 -9.39 1.31 -5.19
CA PHE A 44 -9.48 2.10 -3.98
C PHE A 44 -9.17 3.55 -4.28
N ASN A 45 -9.88 4.46 -3.62
CA ASN A 45 -9.51 5.87 -3.58
C ASN A 45 -8.25 6.04 -2.74
N ILE A 46 -7.34 6.89 -3.19
CA ILE A 46 -6.05 7.14 -2.56
C ILE A 46 -6.17 8.32 -1.61
N HIS A 47 -5.88 8.08 -0.33
CA HIS A 47 -5.80 9.15 0.67
C HIS A 47 -4.62 10.10 0.39
N SER A 48 -4.78 11.40 0.70
CA SER A 48 -3.76 12.43 0.44
C SER A 48 -2.38 12.09 1.04
N VAL A 49 -2.36 11.54 2.26
CA VAL A 49 -1.14 11.08 2.93
C VAL A 49 -0.39 10.02 2.11
N VAL A 50 -1.11 9.13 1.42
CA VAL A 50 -0.50 8.12 0.54
C VAL A 50 0.06 8.76 -0.73
N LEU A 51 -0.61 9.78 -1.28
CA LEU A 51 -0.06 10.53 -2.42
C LEU A 51 1.27 11.19 -2.04
N THR A 52 1.36 11.81 -0.87
CA THR A 52 2.61 12.40 -0.36
C THR A 52 3.71 11.34 -0.20
N GLU A 53 3.41 10.15 0.33
CA GLU A 53 4.40 9.06 0.39
C GLU A 53 4.83 8.59 -1.00
N LEU A 54 3.90 8.49 -1.96
CA LEU A 54 4.21 8.05 -3.33
C LEU A 54 5.10 9.07 -4.06
N ASP A 55 4.87 10.36 -3.87
CA ASP A 55 5.72 11.41 -4.42
C ASP A 55 7.11 11.40 -3.77
N ALA A 56 7.20 11.23 -2.45
CA ALA A 56 8.48 11.04 -1.78
C ALA A 56 9.25 9.81 -2.30
N ILE A 57 8.55 8.70 -2.62
CA ILE A 57 9.17 7.52 -3.24
C ILE A 57 9.70 7.86 -4.64
N ARG A 58 8.97 8.63 -5.45
CA ARG A 58 9.44 9.05 -6.79
C ARG A 58 10.72 9.88 -6.70
N GLU A 59 10.78 10.79 -5.74
CA GLU A 59 11.94 11.66 -5.52
C GLU A 59 13.15 10.87 -5.00
N TYR A 60 12.94 9.93 -4.06
CA TYR A 60 14.02 9.17 -3.43
C TYR A 60 14.78 8.23 -4.37
N VAL A 61 14.16 7.81 -5.47
CA VAL A 61 14.76 6.82 -6.38
C VAL A 61 15.63 7.49 -7.45
N PHE A 62 15.73 8.83 -7.51
CA PHE A 62 16.45 9.57 -8.57
C PHE A 62 16.14 9.04 -9.99
N PHE A 63 14.95 8.49 -10.16
CA PHE A 63 14.55 7.74 -11.34
C PHE A 63 13.08 8.00 -11.57
N ILE A 64 12.73 8.43 -12.78
CA ILE A 64 11.34 8.52 -13.21
C ILE A 64 10.83 7.07 -13.38
N PRO A 65 9.93 6.57 -12.52
CA PRO A 65 9.49 5.19 -12.62
C PRO A 65 8.79 4.94 -13.95
N LYS A 66 9.10 3.82 -14.60
CA LYS A 66 8.37 3.38 -15.78
C LYS A 66 6.97 2.86 -15.36
N PRO A 67 5.98 2.90 -16.25
CA PRO A 67 4.62 2.42 -15.94
C PRO A 67 4.60 1.01 -15.32
N ASP A 68 5.38 0.07 -15.86
CA ASP A 68 5.41 -1.32 -15.37
C ASP A 68 6.35 -1.59 -14.20
N ASP A 69 7.00 -0.56 -13.67
CA ASP A 69 7.88 -0.73 -12.52
C ASP A 69 7.08 -1.02 -11.25
N PHE A 70 7.63 -1.91 -10.42
CA PHE A 70 7.14 -2.12 -9.06
C PHE A 70 7.31 -0.86 -8.22
N VAL A 71 6.31 -0.50 -7.44
CA VAL A 71 6.34 0.63 -6.50
C VAL A 71 7.32 0.34 -5.36
N LEU A 72 7.30 -0.87 -4.81
CA LEU A 72 8.19 -1.27 -3.73
C LEU A 72 9.44 -1.98 -4.27
N LYS A 73 10.52 -1.22 -4.36
CA LYS A 73 11.87 -1.73 -4.69
C LYS A 73 12.86 -1.35 -3.59
N PHE A 74 13.91 -2.15 -3.44
CA PHE A 74 15.08 -1.78 -2.66
C PHE A 74 15.92 -0.74 -3.42
N ARG A 75 16.79 0.00 -2.71
CA ARG A 75 17.72 0.96 -3.31
C ARG A 75 18.62 0.37 -4.41
N ASN A 76 18.85 -0.94 -4.37
CA ASN A 76 19.62 -1.66 -5.40
C ASN A 76 18.78 -2.09 -6.61
N GLY A 77 17.56 -1.57 -6.77
CA GLY A 77 16.63 -1.88 -7.87
C GLY A 77 15.91 -3.23 -7.75
N LYS A 78 16.26 -4.10 -6.78
CA LYS A 78 15.59 -5.38 -6.60
C LYS A 78 14.17 -5.19 -6.06
N VAL A 79 13.24 -5.98 -6.58
CA VAL A 79 11.84 -5.97 -6.12
C VAL A 79 11.76 -6.50 -4.69
N MET A 80 10.95 -5.84 -3.86
CA MET A 80 10.68 -6.31 -2.51
C MET A 80 9.83 -7.58 -2.54
N LYS A 81 10.32 -8.67 -1.94
CA LYS A 81 9.58 -9.95 -1.87
C LYS A 81 8.88 -10.19 -0.54
N SER A 82 9.16 -9.37 0.47
CA SER A 82 8.61 -9.52 1.81
C SER A 82 8.54 -8.17 2.52
N LEU A 83 7.48 -7.98 3.31
CA LEU A 83 7.31 -6.84 4.21
C LEU A 83 7.91 -7.08 5.61
N SER A 84 8.55 -8.23 5.86
CA SER A 84 9.05 -8.59 7.19
C SER A 84 10.08 -7.60 7.75
N LYS A 85 10.99 -7.08 6.92
CA LYS A 85 11.97 -6.06 7.33
C LYS A 85 11.30 -4.73 7.70
N PRO A 86 10.45 -4.13 6.84
CA PRO A 86 9.68 -2.94 7.22
C PRO A 86 8.84 -3.14 8.48
N ILE A 87 8.15 -4.28 8.63
CA ILE A 87 7.34 -4.59 9.82
C ILE A 87 8.22 -4.69 11.07
N ARG A 88 9.42 -5.29 10.97
CA ARG A 88 10.34 -5.40 12.10
C ARG A 88 10.75 -4.05 12.67
N ILE A 89 10.95 -3.03 11.82
CA ILE A 89 11.27 -1.66 12.27
C ILE A 89 10.14 -1.06 13.11
N PHE A 90 8.88 -1.43 12.88
CA PHE A 90 7.77 -1.01 13.75
C PHE A 90 7.76 -1.80 15.07
N ASN A 91 8.00 -3.10 14.98
CA ASN A 91 8.02 -3.98 16.16
C ASN A 91 9.23 -3.73 17.07
N GLU A 92 10.26 -3.01 16.60
CA GLU A 92 11.35 -2.48 17.43
C GLU A 92 10.84 -1.47 18.48
N ASN A 93 9.60 -0.96 18.35
CA ASN A 93 8.90 -0.15 19.35
C ASN A 93 7.86 -0.97 20.16
N GLU A 94 8.06 -2.28 20.32
CA GLU A 94 7.22 -3.21 21.09
C GLU A 94 5.76 -3.37 20.64
N VAL A 95 5.34 -2.75 19.54
CA VAL A 95 4.00 -2.99 18.97
C VAL A 95 4.08 -4.21 18.07
N ASN A 96 3.49 -5.34 18.47
CA ASN A 96 3.43 -6.56 17.66
C ASN A 96 2.48 -6.41 16.44
N LEU A 97 2.92 -5.64 15.44
CA LEU A 97 2.14 -5.39 14.24
C LEU A 97 2.44 -6.44 13.16
N THR A 98 1.40 -6.81 12.43
CA THR A 98 1.49 -7.62 11.21
C THR A 98 0.76 -6.89 10.08
N ALA A 99 1.04 -7.26 8.83
CA ALA A 99 0.27 -6.73 7.68
C ALA A 99 -1.23 -7.02 7.83
N HIS A 100 -1.60 -8.14 8.45
CA HIS A 100 -2.99 -8.46 8.75
C HIS A 100 -3.56 -7.57 9.86
N ALA A 101 -2.77 -7.27 10.90
CA ALA A 101 -3.17 -6.37 11.97
C ALA A 101 -3.46 -4.95 11.44
N PHE A 102 -2.65 -4.43 10.51
CA PHE A 102 -2.92 -3.14 9.87
C PHE A 102 -4.26 -3.12 9.11
N ARG A 103 -4.55 -4.20 8.37
CA ARG A 103 -5.83 -4.35 7.68
C ARG A 103 -7.01 -4.37 8.64
N ASN A 104 -6.88 -5.09 9.76
CA ASN A 104 -7.93 -5.16 10.78
C ASN A 104 -8.12 -3.80 11.46
N LEU A 105 -7.02 -3.08 11.75
CA LEU A 105 -7.06 -1.76 12.36
C LEU A 105 -7.77 -0.73 11.46
N PHE A 106 -7.52 -0.76 10.15
CA PHE A 106 -8.27 0.05 9.18
C PHE A 106 -9.76 -0.27 9.18
N ALA A 107 -10.11 -1.56 9.09
CA ALA A 107 -11.51 -1.98 9.07
C ALA A 107 -12.26 -1.59 10.36
N SER A 108 -11.62 -1.76 11.52
CA SER A 108 -12.18 -1.35 12.81
C SER A 108 -12.32 0.17 12.93
N TYR A 109 -11.33 0.95 12.47
CA TYR A 109 -11.44 2.41 12.44
C TYR A 109 -12.60 2.87 11.56
N LEU A 110 -12.75 2.30 10.36
CA LEU A 110 -13.81 2.66 9.44
C LEU A 110 -15.20 2.30 10.01
N TYR A 111 -15.32 1.14 10.65
CA TYR A 111 -16.56 0.73 11.33
C TYR A 111 -16.94 1.70 12.46
N ASN A 112 -16.01 2.00 13.37
CA ASN A 112 -16.26 2.91 14.48
C ASN A 112 -16.53 4.35 14.01
N PHE A 113 -15.87 4.80 12.95
CA PHE A 113 -16.10 6.13 12.38
C PHE A 113 -17.50 6.25 11.77
N LEU A 114 -17.99 5.20 11.11
CA LEU A 114 -19.34 5.18 10.54
C LEU A 114 -20.43 5.09 11.61
N ASP A 115 -20.18 4.35 12.70
CA ASP A 115 -21.10 4.18 13.83
C ASP A 115 -21.27 5.47 14.67
N VAL A 116 -20.23 6.30 14.75
CA VAL A 116 -20.28 7.62 15.42
C VAL A 116 -21.01 8.68 14.58
N MET A 117 -21.17 8.45 13.28
CA MET A 117 -21.80 9.38 12.34
C MET A 117 -23.27 9.05 12.05
N SER A 118 -23.80 7.95 12.60
CA SER A 118 -25.21 7.53 12.52
C SER A 118 -26.00 7.94 13.75
#